data_AF-A0A3N5VS38-F1
#
_entry.id   AF-A0A3N5VS38-F1
#
_cell.length_a   1.000
_cell.length_b   1.000
_cell.length_c   1.000
_cell.angle_alpha   90.00
_cell.angle_beta   90.00
_cell.angle_gamma   90.00
#
_symmetry.space_group_name_H-M   'P 1'
#
loop_
_entity.id
_entity.type
_entity.pdbx_description
1 polymer ?
#
loop_
_entity_poly.entity_id
_entity_poly.type
_entity_poly.pdbx_seq_one_letter_code
_entity_poly.pdbx_strand_id
1 'polypeptide(L)'
;MPDPAPPPTPSERKKQIVAAKNILFGTGYFLILDLPQGWGLSGSYLGPDVHSTVTRGHITWVDAGQVDQIVFNPHRKLALDLTIQIKLGKHDRLDLKGVQVDSRGSSLVGGHSASYCFGEVKQGFIKKKPYKTLRLLFYCPELQRTLFLHFTGKCQETDLREIFDSLAGLECH
;
A
#
# COMPACT_ATOMS: atom_id res chain seq x y z
N MET A 1 -45.86 11.31 2.10
CA MET A 1 -44.47 11.43 2.57
C MET A 1 -43.61 10.66 1.58
N PRO A 2 -42.57 11.26 0.99
CA PRO A 2 -41.64 10.50 0.16
C PRO A 2 -40.88 9.49 1.03
N ASP A 3 -40.72 8.28 0.54
CA ASP A 3 -39.95 7.24 1.21
C ASP A 3 -38.51 7.72 1.49
N PRO A 4 -37.92 7.35 2.63
CA PRO A 4 -36.51 7.60 2.89
C PRO A 4 -35.68 6.91 1.81
N ALA A 5 -34.71 7.62 1.25
CA ALA A 5 -33.77 7.07 0.28
C ALA A 5 -33.13 5.79 0.84
N PRO A 6 -33.01 4.72 0.02
CA PRO A 6 -32.38 3.49 0.46
C PRO A 6 -30.94 3.80 0.95
N PRO A 7 -30.47 3.11 2.00
CA PRO A 7 -29.10 3.30 2.47
C PRO A 7 -28.12 3.01 1.33
N PRO A 8 -26.99 3.75 1.24
CA PRO A 8 -25.98 3.48 0.23
C PRO A 8 -25.54 2.02 0.36
N THR A 9 -25.61 1.28 -0.76
CA THR A 9 -25.11 -0.09 -0.85
C THR A 9 -23.65 -0.16 -0.37
N PRO A 10 -23.25 -1.21 0.37
CA PRO A 10 -21.86 -1.40 0.75
C PRO A 10 -20.98 -1.31 -0.49
N SER A 11 -20.05 -0.36 -0.50
CA SER A 11 -19.12 -0.15 -1.61
C SER A 11 -18.44 -1.47 -1.97
N GLU A 12 -18.62 -1.99 -3.18
CA GLU A 12 -17.91 -3.19 -3.64
C GLU A 12 -16.42 -2.88 -3.72
N ARG A 13 -15.66 -3.38 -2.73
CA ARG A 13 -14.19 -3.29 -2.72
C ARG A 13 -13.61 -4.40 -3.58
N LYS A 14 -12.47 -4.13 -4.22
CA LYS A 14 -11.81 -5.09 -5.11
C LYS A 14 -10.47 -5.51 -4.55
N LYS A 15 -10.33 -6.83 -4.33
CA LYS A 15 -9.06 -7.46 -4.00
C LYS A 15 -8.13 -7.43 -5.20
N GLN A 16 -6.92 -6.93 -4.99
CA GLN A 16 -5.90 -6.82 -6.03
C GLN A 16 -4.58 -7.36 -5.51
N ILE A 17 -4.09 -8.39 -6.20
CA ILE A 17 -2.90 -9.14 -5.79
C ILE A 17 -1.66 -8.37 -6.22
N VAL A 18 -0.72 -8.19 -5.30
CA VAL A 18 0.65 -7.77 -5.64
C VAL A 18 1.56 -8.97 -5.53
N ALA A 19 2.05 -9.45 -6.68
CA ALA A 19 2.93 -10.60 -6.76
C ALA A 19 4.03 -10.37 -7.79
N ALA A 20 5.13 -11.10 -7.62
CA ALA A 20 6.25 -11.12 -8.55
C ALA A 20 6.52 -12.56 -8.99
N LYS A 21 6.85 -12.72 -10.27
CA LYS A 21 7.35 -13.99 -10.79
C LYS A 21 8.87 -14.00 -10.72
N ASN A 22 9.43 -14.98 -10.04
CA ASN A 22 10.85 -15.24 -9.93
C ASN A 22 11.16 -16.62 -10.54
N ILE A 23 12.28 -16.75 -11.26
CA ILE A 23 12.67 -18.01 -11.92
C ILE A 23 13.00 -19.10 -10.89
N LEU A 24 13.62 -18.73 -9.76
CA LEU A 24 14.06 -19.65 -8.71
C LEU A 24 12.92 -20.06 -7.78
N PHE A 25 12.01 -19.13 -7.47
CA PHE A 25 10.99 -19.32 -6.42
C PHE A 25 9.55 -19.40 -6.94
N GLY A 26 9.33 -19.26 -8.25
CA GLY A 26 7.98 -19.19 -8.82
C GLY A 26 7.29 -17.86 -8.52
N THR A 27 5.98 -17.89 -8.32
CA THR A 27 5.18 -16.68 -8.03
C THR A 27 5.20 -16.39 -6.53
N GLY A 28 5.87 -15.31 -6.13
CA GLY A 28 5.89 -14.81 -4.76
C GLY A 28 4.88 -13.68 -4.54
N TYR A 29 4.01 -13.83 -3.55
CA TYR A 29 2.99 -12.85 -3.18
C TYR A 29 3.57 -11.86 -2.17
N PHE A 30 3.50 -10.56 -2.44
CA PHE A 30 3.85 -9.54 -1.47
C PHE A 30 2.71 -9.37 -0.47
N LEU A 31 1.52 -9.03 -0.99
CA LEU A 31 0.29 -8.78 -0.24
C LEU A 31 -0.91 -8.72 -1.20
N ILE A 32 -2.12 -8.69 -0.66
CA ILE A 32 -3.35 -8.47 -1.42
C ILE A 32 -4.01 -7.20 -0.90
N LEU A 33 -4.11 -6.18 -1.76
CA LEU A 33 -4.75 -4.91 -1.43
C LEU A 33 -6.26 -5.03 -1.56
N ASP A 34 -6.98 -4.43 -0.61
CA ASP A 34 -8.42 -4.21 -0.70
C ASP A 34 -8.67 -2.77 -1.12
N LEU A 35 -8.59 -2.47 -2.42
CA LEU A 35 -8.68 -1.08 -2.90
C LEU A 35 -10.13 -0.59 -3.02
N PRO A 36 -10.39 0.71 -2.82
CA PRO A 36 -11.73 1.28 -3.00
C PRO A 36 -12.21 1.15 -4.44
N GLN A 37 -13.52 1.25 -4.65
CA GLN A 37 -14.11 1.18 -5.99
C GLN A 37 -13.52 2.25 -6.92
N GLY A 38 -13.24 1.86 -8.17
CA GLY A 38 -12.65 2.74 -9.17
C GLY A 38 -11.13 2.87 -9.08
N TRP A 39 -10.49 2.33 -8.03
CA TRP A 39 -9.04 2.24 -7.94
C TRP A 39 -8.52 0.93 -8.54
N GLY A 40 -7.35 1.00 -9.17
CA GLY A 40 -6.67 -0.11 -9.82
C GLY A 40 -5.17 -0.14 -9.52
N LEU A 41 -4.54 -1.29 -9.78
CA LEU A 41 -3.10 -1.50 -9.75
C LEU A 41 -2.57 -1.81 -11.14
N SER A 42 -1.42 -1.24 -11.46
CA SER A 42 -0.61 -1.65 -12.60
C SER A 42 0.86 -1.71 -12.20
N GLY A 43 1.64 -2.55 -12.89
CA GLY A 43 3.08 -2.62 -12.69
C GLY A 43 3.78 -1.27 -12.92
N SER A 44 4.80 -0.99 -12.11
CA SER A 44 5.79 0.05 -12.41
C SER A 44 6.75 -0.41 -13.51
N TYR A 45 7.51 0.53 -14.08
CA TYR A 45 8.65 0.21 -14.95
C TYR A 45 9.79 -0.48 -14.18
N LEU A 46 9.85 -0.28 -12.86
CA LEU A 46 10.81 -0.98 -12.00
C LEU A 46 10.31 -2.40 -11.73
N GLY A 47 11.14 -3.37 -12.04
CA GLY A 47 10.86 -4.77 -11.73
C GLY A 47 10.89 -5.03 -10.22
N PRO A 48 10.13 -6.03 -9.73
CA PRO A 48 10.21 -6.46 -8.35
C PRO A 48 11.60 -7.04 -8.03
N ASP A 49 12.09 -6.76 -6.83
CA ASP A 49 13.33 -7.31 -6.28
C ASP A 49 12.98 -8.23 -5.10
N VAL A 50 13.02 -9.55 -5.33
CA VAL A 50 12.67 -10.56 -4.33
C VAL A 50 13.95 -11.15 -3.75
N HIS A 51 14.15 -10.98 -2.45
CA HIS A 51 15.35 -11.48 -1.75
C HIS A 51 15.12 -12.87 -1.16
N SER A 52 13.95 -13.10 -0.57
CA SER A 52 13.57 -14.39 0.00
C SER A 52 12.06 -14.60 -0.03
N THR A 53 11.65 -15.85 0.14
CA THR A 53 10.23 -16.25 0.20
C THR A 53 10.01 -17.30 1.29
N VAL A 54 8.78 -17.38 1.78
CA VAL A 54 8.31 -18.39 2.72
C VAL A 54 6.97 -18.95 2.23
N THR A 55 6.81 -20.27 2.32
CA THR A 55 5.55 -20.93 2.00
C THR A 55 4.71 -21.12 3.25
N ARG A 56 3.43 -20.72 3.18
CA ARG A 56 2.40 -21.03 4.19
C ARG A 56 1.17 -21.59 3.48
N GLY A 57 0.77 -22.78 3.87
CA GLY A 57 -0.26 -23.53 3.13
C GLY A 57 0.17 -23.76 1.68
N HIS A 58 -0.63 -23.27 0.74
CA HIS A 58 -0.39 -23.39 -0.71
C HIS A 58 0.11 -22.08 -1.36
N ILE A 59 0.44 -21.05 -0.56
CA ILE A 59 0.85 -19.74 -1.04
C ILE A 59 2.32 -19.50 -0.67
N THR A 60 3.09 -19.07 -1.66
CA THR A 60 4.47 -18.60 -1.47
C THR A 60 4.46 -17.07 -1.30
N TRP A 61 4.81 -16.61 -0.11
CA TRP A 61 4.86 -15.20 0.26
C TRP A 61 6.29 -14.66 0.21
N VAL A 62 6.46 -13.39 -0.18
CA VAL A 62 7.77 -12.70 -0.19
C VAL A 62 8.08 -12.16 1.20
N ASP A 63 8.96 -12.78 1.98
CA ASP A 63 9.28 -12.34 3.35
C ASP A 63 10.42 -11.30 3.43
N ALA A 64 11.16 -11.11 2.33
CA ALA A 64 12.02 -9.94 2.11
C ALA A 64 12.08 -9.56 0.62
N GLY A 65 11.98 -8.27 0.35
CA GLY A 65 12.09 -7.72 -1.00
C GLY A 65 11.42 -6.36 -1.15
N GLN A 66 11.34 -5.88 -2.38
CA GLN A 66 10.66 -4.65 -2.73
C GLN A 66 9.93 -4.80 -4.07
N VAL A 67 8.80 -4.11 -4.21
CA VAL A 67 8.12 -3.94 -5.49
C VAL A 67 7.52 -2.54 -5.58
N ASP A 68 7.59 -1.95 -6.76
CA ASP A 68 6.94 -0.70 -7.09
C ASP A 68 5.72 -0.97 -8.01
N GLN A 69 4.62 -0.31 -7.71
CA GLN A 69 3.35 -0.40 -8.43
C GLN A 69 2.81 1.02 -8.66
N ILE A 70 1.86 1.16 -9.58
CA ILE A 70 1.06 2.36 -9.73
C ILE A 70 -0.37 2.07 -9.28
N VAL A 71 -0.82 2.85 -8.30
CA VAL A 71 -2.22 2.86 -7.84
C VAL A 71 -2.93 3.99 -8.57
N PHE A 72 -3.93 3.67 -9.39
CA PHE A 72 -4.56 4.65 -10.26
C PHE A 72 -6.07 4.68 -10.11
N ASN A 73 -6.67 5.84 -10.40
CA ASN A 73 -8.11 6.01 -10.54
C ASN A 73 -8.38 6.72 -11.87
N PRO A 74 -8.89 6.02 -12.90
CA PRO A 74 -9.02 6.57 -14.25
C PRO A 74 -10.10 7.65 -14.32
N HIS A 75 -11.19 7.53 -13.54
CA HIS A 75 -12.26 8.53 -13.52
C HIS A 75 -11.78 9.86 -12.93
N ARG A 76 -10.95 9.80 -11.88
CA ARG A 76 -10.35 11.00 -11.25
C ARG A 76 -9.05 11.47 -11.92
N LYS A 77 -8.56 10.74 -12.93
CA LYS A 77 -7.25 10.98 -13.59
C LYS A 77 -6.09 11.05 -12.60
N LEU A 78 -6.10 10.16 -11.60
CA LEU A 78 -5.07 10.07 -10.56
C LEU A 78 -4.17 8.85 -10.80
N ALA A 79 -2.88 9.03 -10.49
CA ALA A 79 -1.90 7.96 -10.44
C ALA A 79 -0.92 8.25 -9.29
N LEU A 80 -0.73 7.26 -8.44
CA LEU A 80 0.15 7.31 -7.27
C LEU A 80 1.18 6.20 -7.40
N ASP A 81 2.44 6.54 -7.15
CA ASP A 81 3.49 5.55 -6.95
C ASP A 81 3.22 4.83 -5.63
N LEU A 82 3.23 3.50 -5.65
CA LEU A 82 3.17 2.63 -4.48
C LEU A 82 4.47 1.83 -4.40
N THR A 83 5.29 2.13 -3.40
CA THR A 83 6.42 1.26 -3.04
C THR A 83 6.00 0.36 -1.89
N ILE A 84 6.21 -0.94 -2.07
CA ILE A 84 6.03 -1.96 -1.04
C ILE A 84 7.40 -2.52 -0.73
N GLN A 85 7.87 -2.33 0.49
CA GLN A 85 9.09 -2.95 0.98
C GLN A 85 8.76 -3.92 2.11
N ILE A 86 9.35 -5.11 2.06
CA ILE A 86 9.20 -6.14 3.07
C ILE A 86 10.58 -6.45 3.63
N LYS A 87 10.68 -6.46 4.97
CA LYS A 87 11.90 -6.83 5.69
C LYS A 87 11.60 -7.93 6.69
N LEU A 88 12.50 -8.90 6.79
CA LEU A 88 12.46 -9.93 7.83
C LEU A 88 12.55 -9.31 9.23
N GLY A 89 11.82 -9.92 10.16
CA GLY A 89 11.77 -9.51 11.56
C GLY A 89 10.91 -8.26 11.81
N LYS A 90 10.93 -7.82 13.07
CA LYS A 90 10.19 -6.66 13.54
C LYS A 90 11.01 -5.39 13.37
N HIS A 91 10.45 -4.40 12.70
CA HIS A 91 11.01 -3.06 12.55
C HIS A 91 9.95 -2.05 13.01
N ASP A 92 10.32 -1.14 13.91
CA ASP A 92 9.36 -0.24 14.57
C ASP A 92 9.43 1.21 14.08
N ARG A 93 10.33 1.50 13.13
CA ARG A 93 10.59 2.88 12.68
C ARG A 93 10.01 3.12 11.30
N LEU A 94 9.08 4.07 11.22
CA LEU A 94 8.61 4.62 9.95
C LEU A 94 9.72 5.49 9.37
N ASP A 95 10.14 5.18 8.14
CA ASP A 95 11.01 6.09 7.42
C ASP A 95 10.21 7.35 7.06
N LEU A 96 10.62 8.49 7.60
CA LEU A 96 10.04 9.80 7.31
C LEU A 96 11.05 10.73 6.62
N LYS A 97 12.16 10.19 6.11
CA LYS A 97 13.21 10.98 5.47
C LYS A 97 12.62 11.76 4.29
N GLY A 98 12.78 13.08 4.36
CA GLY A 98 12.32 14.01 3.32
C GLY A 98 10.81 14.27 3.30
N VAL A 99 10.05 13.77 4.29
CA VAL A 99 8.61 14.03 4.45
C VAL A 99 8.40 15.25 5.32
N GLN A 100 7.62 16.21 4.84
CA GLN A 100 6.99 17.25 5.65
C GLN A 100 5.68 16.67 6.20
N VAL A 101 5.64 16.38 7.49
CA VAL A 101 4.54 15.63 8.11
C VAL A 101 3.34 16.54 8.39
N ASP A 102 2.18 16.19 7.85
CA ASP A 102 0.91 16.88 8.10
C ASP A 102 0.19 16.22 9.29
N SER A 103 0.11 14.88 9.30
CA SER A 103 -0.48 14.12 10.40
C SER A 103 0.14 12.72 10.52
N ARG A 104 0.09 12.13 11.72
CA ARG A 104 0.60 10.79 12.01
C ARG A 104 -0.22 10.13 13.11
N GLY A 105 -0.19 8.82 13.18
CA GLY A 105 -0.90 8.07 14.20
C GLY A 105 -0.69 6.56 14.09
N SER A 106 -1.56 5.82 14.77
CA SER A 106 -1.68 4.38 14.64
C SER A 106 -3.08 3.98 14.21
N SER A 107 -3.19 2.86 13.50
CA SER A 107 -4.46 2.28 13.04
C SER A 107 -4.34 0.77 12.88
N LEU A 108 -5.43 0.09 12.50
CA LEU A 108 -5.42 -1.31 12.11
C LEU A 108 -5.34 -1.45 10.59
N VAL A 109 -4.36 -2.20 10.10
CA VAL A 109 -4.16 -2.54 8.68
C VAL A 109 -4.04 -4.05 8.57
N GLY A 110 -4.94 -4.67 7.81
CA GLY A 110 -5.01 -6.13 7.68
C GLY A 110 -5.03 -6.88 9.02
N GLY A 111 -5.72 -6.32 10.02
CA GLY A 111 -5.76 -6.86 11.39
C GLY A 111 -4.52 -6.60 12.26
N HIS A 112 -3.50 -5.90 11.76
CA HIS A 112 -2.27 -5.58 12.48
C HIS A 112 -2.21 -4.11 12.90
N SER A 113 -1.62 -3.84 14.06
CA SER A 113 -1.31 -2.47 14.48
C SER A 113 -0.27 -1.86 13.55
N ALA A 114 -0.63 -0.75 12.91
CA ALA A 114 0.21 -0.02 11.97
C ALA A 114 0.51 1.38 12.47
N SER A 115 1.72 1.87 12.22
CA SER A 115 2.05 3.30 12.35
C SER A 115 1.94 3.94 10.97
N TYR A 116 1.33 5.12 10.88
CA TYR A 116 1.16 5.83 9.62
C TYR A 116 1.51 7.32 9.72
N CYS A 117 1.72 7.93 8.56
CA CYS A 117 1.98 9.35 8.39
C CYS A 117 1.42 9.83 7.04
N PHE A 118 0.65 10.91 7.05
CA PHE A 118 0.33 11.73 5.88
C PHE A 118 1.25 12.94 5.83
N GLY A 119 1.61 13.37 4.63
CA GLY A 119 2.43 14.57 4.48
C GLY A 119 2.76 14.88 3.03
N GLU A 120 3.85 15.62 2.86
CA GLU A 120 4.36 16.02 1.55
C GLU A 120 5.82 15.64 1.37
N VAL A 121 6.18 15.24 0.15
CA VAL A 121 7.57 15.07 -0.28
C VAL A 121 7.85 15.97 -1.47
N LYS A 122 9.08 16.47 -1.53
CA LYS A 122 9.57 17.32 -2.62
C LYS A 122 10.32 16.46 -3.64
N GLN A 123 9.72 16.24 -4.81
CA GLN A 123 10.31 15.44 -5.89
C GLN A 123 10.73 16.30 -7.10
N GLY A 124 11.83 15.91 -7.77
CA GLY A 124 12.37 16.53 -8.99
C GLY A 124 13.76 17.18 -8.80
N PHE A 125 14.54 17.26 -9.89
CA PHE A 125 15.94 17.72 -9.87
C PHE A 125 16.12 19.24 -9.95
N ILE A 126 15.23 19.98 -10.63
CA ILE A 126 15.41 21.42 -10.92
C ILE A 126 14.32 22.29 -10.29
N LYS A 127 13.06 21.87 -10.34
CA LYS A 127 11.93 22.51 -9.64
C LYS A 127 11.21 21.44 -8.83
N LYS A 128 11.62 21.30 -7.56
CA LYS A 128 11.02 20.36 -6.63
C LYS A 128 9.54 20.70 -6.44
N LYS A 129 8.65 19.85 -6.95
CA LYS A 129 7.20 20.00 -6.77
C LYS A 129 6.77 19.24 -5.52
N PRO A 130 5.82 19.76 -4.73
CA PRO A 130 5.23 19.02 -3.63
C PRO A 130 4.34 17.89 -4.18
N TYR A 131 4.47 16.71 -3.58
CA TYR A 131 3.64 15.55 -3.82
C TYR A 131 3.09 15.10 -2.47
N LYS A 132 1.80 14.75 -2.42
CA LYS A 132 1.22 14.18 -1.22
C LYS A 132 1.72 12.74 -1.04
N THR A 133 1.93 12.34 0.20
CA THR A 133 2.39 10.99 0.55
C THR A 133 1.64 10.43 1.74
N LEU A 134 1.39 9.13 1.69
CA LEU A 134 1.01 8.29 2.83
C LEU A 134 2.13 7.27 3.01
N ARG A 135 2.75 7.26 4.19
CA ARG A 135 3.69 6.22 4.60
C ARG A 135 3.08 5.44 5.76
N LEU A 136 3.17 4.12 5.71
CA LEU A 136 2.78 3.27 6.82
C LEU A 136 3.70 2.07 6.97
N LEU A 137 3.79 1.57 8.20
CA LEU A 137 4.44 0.30 8.50
C LEU A 137 3.57 -0.55 9.42
N PHE A 138 3.70 -1.87 9.30
CA PHE A 138 3.17 -2.80 10.29
C PHE A 138 3.94 -4.12 10.28
N TYR A 139 3.94 -4.81 11.42
CA TYR A 139 4.56 -6.12 11.58
C TYR A 139 3.51 -7.22 11.45
N CYS A 140 3.77 -8.20 10.59
CA CYS A 140 2.99 -9.43 10.47
C CYS A 140 3.67 -10.55 11.28
N PRO A 141 3.08 -11.00 12.40
CA PRO A 141 3.66 -12.08 13.21
C PRO A 141 3.62 -13.45 12.52
N GLU A 142 2.61 -13.72 11.68
CA GLU A 142 2.42 -15.02 11.00
C GLU A 142 3.58 -15.36 10.05
N LEU A 143 4.06 -14.35 9.33
CA LEU A 143 5.20 -14.46 8.41
C LEU A 143 6.49 -13.85 8.97
N GLN A 144 6.46 -13.38 10.22
CA GLN A 144 7.57 -12.74 10.92
C GLN A 144 8.29 -11.65 10.10
N ARG A 145 7.52 -10.80 9.41
CA ARG A 145 8.02 -9.76 8.50
C ARG A 145 7.37 -8.41 8.76
N THR A 146 8.10 -7.33 8.51
CA THR A 146 7.57 -5.95 8.54
C THR A 146 7.33 -5.47 7.12
N LEU A 147 6.14 -4.90 6.89
CA LEU A 147 5.75 -4.30 5.63
C LEU A 147 5.80 -2.78 5.75
N PHE A 148 6.34 -2.12 4.73
CA PHE A 148 6.35 -0.69 4.54
C PHE A 148 5.59 -0.37 3.24
N LEU A 149 4.53 0.43 3.33
CA LEU A 149 3.80 0.91 2.14
C LEU A 149 3.95 2.42 2.03
N HIS A 150 4.44 2.87 0.88
CA HIS A 150 4.60 4.29 0.58
C HIS A 150 3.78 4.63 -0.66
N PHE A 151 2.72 5.40 -0.48
CA PHE A 151 1.95 5.99 -1.57
C PHE A 151 2.45 7.42 -1.78
N THR A 152 2.74 7.80 -3.02
CA THR A 152 3.17 9.18 -3.35
C THR A 152 2.59 9.61 -4.69
N GLY A 153 2.03 10.80 -4.77
CA GLY A 153 1.49 11.27 -6.04
C GLY A 153 0.95 12.70 -5.99
N LYS A 154 0.55 13.19 -7.15
CA LYS A 154 -0.24 14.44 -7.24
C LYS A 154 -1.69 14.08 -6.98
N CYS A 155 -2.15 14.33 -5.76
CA CYS A 155 -3.51 14.06 -5.31
C CYS A 155 -3.88 14.99 -4.15
N GLN A 156 -5.13 14.91 -3.72
CA GLN A 156 -5.57 15.53 -2.47
C GLN A 156 -5.36 14.56 -1.31
N GLU A 157 -5.28 15.09 -0.08
CA GLU A 157 -5.19 14.25 1.12
C GLU A 157 -6.39 13.30 1.25
N THR A 158 -7.58 13.73 0.81
CA THR A 158 -8.80 12.90 0.79
C THR A 158 -8.65 11.64 -0.06
N ASP A 159 -7.89 11.70 -1.16
CA ASP A 159 -7.63 10.52 -1.99
C ASP A 159 -6.74 9.51 -1.26
N LEU A 160 -5.71 10.00 -0.54
CA LEU A 160 -4.87 9.13 0.29
C LEU A 160 -5.61 8.54 1.49
N ARG A 161 -6.53 9.31 2.09
CA ARG A 161 -7.38 8.83 3.19
C ARG A 161 -8.33 7.73 2.73
N GLU A 162 -8.95 7.88 1.56
CA GLU A 162 -9.81 6.85 0.97
C GLU A 162 -9.05 5.52 0.78
N ILE A 163 -7.80 5.58 0.29
CA ILE A 163 -6.94 4.39 0.19
C ILE A 163 -6.60 3.86 1.59
N PHE A 164 -6.19 4.73 2.51
CA PHE A 164 -5.80 4.33 3.86
C PHE A 164 -6.91 3.56 4.60
N ASP A 165 -8.15 4.06 4.51
CA ASP A 165 -9.32 3.44 5.15
C ASP A 165 -9.63 2.05 4.57
N SER A 166 -9.25 1.82 3.31
CA SER A 166 -9.43 0.52 2.65
C SER A 166 -8.38 -0.52 3.09
N LEU A 167 -7.20 -0.08 3.56
CA LEU A 167 -6.12 -0.97 4.00
C LEU A 167 -6.47 -1.79 5.26
N ALA A 168 -7.54 -1.47 5.97
CA ALA A 168 -8.09 -2.34 7.01
C ALA A 168 -8.40 -3.75 6.49
N GLY A 169 -8.80 -3.87 5.20
CA GLY A 169 -9.11 -5.14 4.54
C GLY A 169 -7.93 -5.79 3.79
N LEU A 170 -6.71 -5.25 3.89
CA LEU A 170 -5.53 -5.84 3.25
C LEU A 170 -5.22 -7.23 3.81
N GLU A 171 -4.77 -8.15 2.96
CA GLU A 171 -4.25 -9.46 3.39
C GLU A 171 -2.73 -9.49 3.21
N CYS A 172 -2.03 -9.90 4.26
CA CYS A 172 -0.58 -10.00 4.28
C CYS A 172 -0.07 -11.40 4.64
N HIS A 173 -0.93 -12.40 4.75
CA HIS A 173 -0.59 -13.81 4.99
C HIS A 173 -1.77 -14.70 4.61
#